data_AF-A0A436QQ77-F1
#
_entry.id   AF-A0A436QQ77-F1
#
_cell.length_a   1.000
_cell.length_b   1.000
_cell.length_c   1.000
_cell.angle_alpha   90.00
_cell.angle_beta   90.00
_cell.angle_gamma   90.00
#
_symmetry.space_group_name_H-M   'P 1'
#
loop_
_entity.id
_entity.type
_entity.pdbx_description
1 polymer ?
#
loop_
_entity_poly.entity_id
_entity_poly.type
_entity_poly.pdbx_seq_one_letter_code
_entity_poly.pdbx_strand_id
1 'polypeptide(L)'
;YEARQPENATLTEGAWWPQDYSGEPLVSFSAEEGKAIGLKLGDSVTVNVLGRNVTAKIANFRQVQWETMGINFVMVFSPNAFAGAPHGWLATLTDKQASTADDARLLNAVTRAFPAVTTVRVKDALDIVNRLVAQLGTAIRAAAGVALIASVLVLSGALAAGNRARIHDAVVLKTLGATRRTLIAAFSLEYVLIGLA
;
A
#
# COMPACT_ATOMS: atom_id res chain seq x y z
N TYR A 1 -5.06 20.94 -14.79
CA TYR A 1 -6.53 21.13 -14.79
C TYR A 1 -7.15 19.91 -15.45
N GLU A 2 -8.39 19.57 -15.14
CA GLU A 2 -9.11 18.48 -15.83
C GLU A 2 -10.59 18.80 -16.03
N ALA A 3 -11.14 18.38 -17.19
CA ALA A 3 -12.55 18.54 -17.49
C ALA A 3 -13.41 17.38 -16.97
N ARG A 4 -12.83 16.18 -16.89
CA ARG A 4 -13.50 14.96 -16.39
C ARG A 4 -12.85 14.54 -15.07
N GLN A 5 -13.57 13.79 -14.25
CA GLN A 5 -13.03 13.22 -13.03
C GLN A 5 -11.95 12.18 -13.37
N PRO A 6 -10.78 12.20 -12.69
CA PRO A 6 -9.77 11.16 -12.86
C PRO A 6 -10.30 9.78 -12.49
N GLU A 7 -9.98 8.76 -13.28
CA GLU A 7 -10.42 7.36 -13.04
C GLU A 7 -9.87 6.78 -11.73
N ASN A 8 -8.71 7.26 -11.29
CA ASN A 8 -8.01 6.82 -10.08
C ASN A 8 -8.32 7.67 -8.83
N ALA A 9 -9.43 8.43 -8.86
CA ALA A 9 -9.87 9.24 -7.74
C ALA A 9 -11.35 9.01 -7.45
N THR A 10 -11.68 8.80 -6.18
CA THR A 10 -13.07 8.65 -5.71
C THR A 10 -13.49 9.92 -4.98
N LEU A 11 -14.62 10.51 -5.38
CA LEU A 11 -15.17 11.66 -4.68
C LEU A 11 -15.66 11.26 -3.29
N THR A 12 -15.23 11.99 -2.27
CA THR A 12 -15.69 11.79 -0.88
C THR A 12 -16.79 12.77 -0.52
N GLU A 13 -16.70 14.01 -1.02
CA GLU A 13 -17.65 15.09 -0.75
C GLU A 13 -17.79 16.02 -1.96
N GLY A 14 -18.97 16.63 -2.12
CA GLY A 14 -19.26 17.56 -3.21
C GLY A 14 -19.53 16.88 -4.55
N ALA A 15 -19.40 17.65 -5.63
CA ALA A 15 -19.63 17.16 -6.99
C ALA A 15 -18.52 17.61 -7.93
N TRP A 16 -18.24 16.79 -8.95
CA TRP A 16 -17.40 17.23 -10.06
C TRP A 16 -18.14 18.27 -10.90
N TRP A 17 -17.41 19.22 -11.47
CA TRP A 17 -18.00 20.23 -12.35
C TRP A 17 -18.40 19.62 -13.72
N PRO A 18 -19.40 20.19 -14.41
CA PRO A 18 -19.72 19.84 -15.79
C PRO A 18 -18.53 20.08 -16.74
N GLN A 19 -18.49 19.34 -17.86
CA GLN A 19 -17.38 19.41 -18.82
C GLN A 19 -17.24 20.80 -19.49
N ASP A 20 -18.35 21.50 -19.64
CA ASP A 20 -18.50 22.83 -20.24
C ASP A 20 -18.56 23.96 -19.20
N TYR A 21 -18.11 23.68 -17.97
CA TYR A 21 -18.15 24.64 -16.88
C TYR A 21 -17.31 25.90 -17.16
N SER A 22 -17.95 27.06 -17.10
CA SER A 22 -17.36 28.39 -17.39
C SER A 22 -17.55 29.41 -16.27
N GLY A 23 -17.94 28.96 -15.07
CA GLY A 23 -18.24 29.82 -13.92
C GLY A 23 -17.01 30.31 -13.17
N GLU A 24 -17.15 30.52 -11.85
CA GLU A 24 -16.02 30.85 -10.96
C GLU A 24 -14.95 29.75 -10.99
N PRO A 25 -13.64 30.04 -10.89
CA PRO A 25 -12.63 29.00 -10.84
C PRO A 25 -12.90 28.01 -9.70
N LEU A 26 -13.03 26.73 -10.02
CA LEU A 26 -13.22 25.64 -9.07
C LEU A 26 -11.94 24.81 -8.91
N VAL A 27 -11.76 24.25 -7.72
CA VAL A 27 -10.70 23.30 -7.40
C VAL A 27 -11.28 22.06 -6.71
N SER A 28 -10.88 20.90 -7.17
CA SER A 28 -10.98 19.65 -6.43
C SER A 28 -9.74 19.53 -5.54
N PHE A 29 -9.90 19.20 -4.27
CA PHE A 29 -8.80 19.02 -3.33
C PHE A 29 -8.72 17.56 -2.82
N SER A 30 -7.52 17.08 -2.51
CA SER A 30 -7.38 15.76 -1.88
C SER A 30 -7.94 15.76 -0.45
N ALA A 31 -8.75 14.77 -0.09
CA ALA A 31 -9.47 14.75 1.19
C ALA A 31 -8.51 14.70 2.39
N GLU A 32 -7.42 13.95 2.29
CA GLU A 32 -6.44 13.78 3.36
C GLU A 32 -5.69 15.09 3.66
N GLU A 33 -5.05 15.67 2.63
CA GLU A 33 -4.33 16.93 2.76
C GLU A 33 -5.28 18.06 3.13
N GLY A 34 -6.47 18.14 2.52
CA GLY A 34 -7.47 19.15 2.82
C GLY A 34 -7.90 19.13 4.29
N LYS A 35 -8.14 17.95 4.85
CA LYS A 35 -8.46 17.77 6.27
C LYS A 35 -7.29 18.14 7.18
N ALA A 36 -6.06 17.80 6.80
CA ALA A 36 -4.86 18.10 7.59
C ALA A 36 -4.65 19.62 7.78
N ILE A 37 -5.01 20.43 6.78
CA ILE A 37 -4.95 21.90 6.86
C ILE A 37 -6.31 22.55 7.21
N GLY A 38 -7.31 21.76 7.58
CA GLY A 38 -8.59 22.26 8.08
C GLY A 38 -9.51 22.90 7.03
N LEU A 39 -9.32 22.59 5.74
CA LEU A 39 -10.17 23.09 4.66
C LEU A 39 -11.55 22.44 4.70
N LYS A 40 -12.56 23.22 4.30
CA LYS A 40 -13.96 22.78 4.18
C LYS A 40 -14.46 22.97 2.75
N LEU A 41 -15.52 22.23 2.43
CA LEU A 41 -16.18 22.36 1.13
C LEU A 41 -16.73 23.78 0.98
N GLY A 42 -16.43 24.42 -0.16
CA GLY A 42 -16.81 25.81 -0.44
C GLY A 42 -15.81 26.87 0.01
N ASP A 43 -14.73 26.51 0.73
CA ASP A 43 -13.64 27.44 1.03
C ASP A 43 -12.93 27.89 -0.26
N SER A 44 -12.21 29.01 -0.20
CA SER A 44 -11.41 29.50 -1.32
C SER A 44 -9.92 29.30 -1.07
N VAL A 45 -9.21 28.78 -2.08
CA VAL A 45 -7.77 28.57 -2.06
C VAL A 45 -7.15 29.49 -3.11
N THR A 46 -6.13 30.23 -2.71
CA THR A 46 -5.34 31.06 -3.63
C THR A 46 -3.97 30.45 -3.83
N VAL A 47 -3.61 30.18 -5.08
CA VAL A 47 -2.29 29.67 -5.46
C VAL A 47 -1.57 30.71 -6.31
N ASN A 48 -0.27 30.89 -6.09
CA ASN A 48 0.56 31.71 -6.97
C ASN A 48 1.19 30.82 -8.05
N VAL A 49 0.91 31.13 -9.31
CA VAL A 49 1.47 30.42 -10.48
C VAL A 49 2.22 31.44 -11.32
N LEU A 50 3.56 31.31 -11.34
CA LEU A 50 4.45 32.19 -12.09
C LEU A 50 4.21 33.69 -11.81
N GLY A 51 3.97 34.05 -10.54
CA GLY A 51 3.73 35.43 -10.12
C GLY A 51 2.27 35.88 -10.20
N ARG A 52 1.35 35.06 -10.75
CA ARG A 52 -0.09 35.36 -10.78
C ARG A 52 -0.83 34.61 -9.69
N ASN A 53 -1.61 35.33 -8.88
CA ASN A 53 -2.52 34.71 -7.92
C ASN A 53 -3.78 34.22 -8.63
N VAL A 54 -4.11 32.95 -8.45
CA VAL A 54 -5.34 32.32 -8.93
C VAL A 54 -6.11 31.82 -7.72
N THR A 55 -7.27 32.42 -7.50
CA THR A 55 -8.20 32.04 -6.42
C THR A 55 -9.26 31.11 -7.00
N ALA A 56 -9.45 29.96 -6.38
CA ALA A 56 -10.46 28.99 -6.76
C ALA A 56 -11.22 28.46 -5.54
N LYS A 57 -12.49 28.13 -5.73
CA LYS A 57 -13.36 27.60 -4.69
C LYS A 57 -13.33 26.07 -4.66
N ILE A 58 -13.28 25.48 -3.47
CA ILE A 58 -13.27 24.03 -3.28
C ILE A 58 -14.66 23.48 -3.62
N ALA A 59 -14.75 22.79 -4.76
CA ALA A 59 -16.00 22.20 -5.27
C ALA A 59 -16.25 20.78 -4.76
N ASN A 60 -15.17 20.05 -4.47
CA ASN A 60 -15.24 18.68 -3.99
C ASN A 60 -13.93 18.25 -3.33
N PHE A 61 -14.02 17.21 -2.50
CA PHE A 61 -12.89 16.46 -1.99
C PHE A 61 -12.82 15.08 -2.65
N ARG A 62 -11.60 14.60 -2.89
CA ARG A 62 -11.35 13.27 -3.46
C ARG A 62 -10.37 12.46 -2.64
N GLN A 63 -10.63 11.17 -2.52
CA GLN A 63 -9.64 10.19 -2.10
C GLN A 63 -8.75 9.86 -3.29
N VAL A 64 -7.45 10.16 -3.17
CA VAL A 64 -6.46 9.93 -4.22
C VAL A 64 -5.82 8.55 -4.02
N GLN A 65 -5.79 7.73 -5.07
CA GLN A 65 -5.18 6.39 -5.03
C GLN A 65 -3.73 6.45 -5.52
N TRP A 66 -2.80 6.76 -4.62
CA TRP A 66 -1.37 6.91 -4.94
C TRP A 66 -0.69 5.62 -5.43
N GLU A 67 -1.26 4.46 -5.08
CA GLU A 67 -0.77 3.13 -5.46
C GLU A 67 -0.87 2.85 -6.96
N THR A 68 -1.73 3.58 -7.68
CA THR A 68 -2.01 3.34 -9.11
C THR A 68 -0.85 3.72 -10.03
N MET A 69 0.24 4.28 -9.50
CA MET A 69 1.40 4.81 -10.26
C MET A 69 1.01 5.82 -11.36
N GLY A 70 -0.23 6.30 -11.32
CA GLY A 70 -0.73 7.37 -12.17
C GLY A 70 -0.20 8.71 -11.71
N ILE A 71 -0.25 9.69 -12.62
CA ILE A 71 0.02 11.08 -12.27
C ILE A 71 -1.14 11.54 -11.38
N ASN A 72 -0.81 11.81 -10.12
CA ASN A 72 -1.76 12.27 -9.12
C ASN A 72 -1.39 13.69 -8.69
N PHE A 73 -2.41 14.50 -8.40
CA PHE A 73 -2.24 15.86 -7.93
C PHE A 73 -3.03 16.05 -6.64
N VAL A 74 -2.58 16.91 -5.72
CA VAL A 74 -3.34 17.32 -4.52
C VAL A 74 -4.43 18.32 -4.88
N MET A 75 -4.20 19.16 -5.89
CA MET A 75 -5.19 20.11 -6.42
C MET A 75 -5.41 19.86 -7.90
N VAL A 76 -6.67 19.69 -8.30
CA VAL A 76 -7.07 19.64 -9.71
C VAL A 76 -8.05 20.79 -9.93
N PHE A 77 -7.70 21.70 -10.83
CA PHE A 77 -8.53 22.86 -11.13
C PHE A 77 -9.43 22.61 -12.33
N SER A 78 -10.56 23.29 -12.34
CA SER A 78 -11.44 23.43 -13.51
C SER A 78 -10.70 24.07 -14.70
N PRO A 79 -11.04 23.72 -15.96
CA PRO A 79 -10.29 24.17 -17.13
C PRO A 79 -10.20 25.70 -17.30
N ASN A 80 -11.22 26.43 -16.88
CA ASN A 80 -11.30 27.88 -16.92
C ASN A 80 -10.31 28.57 -15.97
N ALA A 81 -9.89 27.92 -14.87
CA ALA A 81 -9.02 28.51 -13.85
C ALA A 81 -7.65 28.97 -14.40
N PHE A 82 -7.14 28.28 -15.43
CA PHE A 82 -5.84 28.55 -16.04
C PHE A 82 -5.93 28.76 -17.56
N ALA A 83 -7.10 29.14 -18.08
CA ALA A 83 -7.28 29.43 -19.49
C ALA A 83 -6.26 30.50 -19.95
N GLY A 84 -5.38 30.15 -20.89
CA GLY A 84 -4.34 31.03 -21.42
C GLY A 84 -3.06 31.15 -20.57
N ALA A 85 -2.93 30.41 -19.47
CA ALA A 85 -1.65 30.30 -18.77
C ALA A 85 -0.73 29.30 -19.49
N PRO A 86 0.59 29.56 -19.61
CA PRO A 86 1.53 28.56 -20.12
C PRO A 86 1.51 27.33 -19.22
N HIS A 87 1.29 26.15 -19.80
CA HIS A 87 1.35 24.89 -19.07
C HIS A 87 2.10 23.82 -19.89
N GLY A 88 2.73 22.89 -19.18
CA GLY A 88 3.28 21.68 -19.77
C GLY A 88 2.22 20.61 -19.95
N TRP A 89 2.52 19.62 -20.79
CA TRP A 89 1.77 18.38 -20.87
C TRP A 89 2.58 17.28 -20.19
N LEU A 90 1.91 16.46 -19.39
CA LEU A 90 2.53 15.31 -18.73
C LEU A 90 1.74 14.07 -19.10
N ALA A 91 2.45 13.00 -19.46
CA ALA A 91 1.86 11.72 -19.80
C ALA A 91 2.71 10.61 -19.19
N THR A 92 2.04 9.59 -18.66
CA THR A 92 2.67 8.35 -18.23
C THR A 92 2.36 7.27 -19.25
N LEU A 93 3.37 6.52 -19.66
CA LEU A 93 3.21 5.32 -20.45
C LEU A 93 3.64 4.12 -19.62
N THR A 94 2.77 3.11 -19.58
CA THR A 94 3.03 1.84 -18.89
C THR A 94 2.80 0.71 -19.86
N ASP A 95 3.82 -0.13 -20.07
CA ASP A 95 3.72 -1.39 -20.79
C ASP A 95 4.25 -2.52 -19.89
N LYS A 96 3.37 -3.47 -19.55
CA LYS A 96 3.72 -4.59 -18.67
C LYS A 96 4.53 -5.68 -19.39
N GLN A 97 4.48 -5.71 -20.73
CA GLN A 97 5.11 -6.73 -21.55
C GLN A 97 6.40 -6.24 -22.23
N ALA A 98 6.67 -4.93 -22.17
CA ALA A 98 7.88 -4.34 -22.74
C ALA A 98 9.16 -4.91 -22.11
N SER A 99 10.08 -5.32 -22.97
CA SER A 99 11.45 -5.64 -22.57
C SER A 99 12.28 -4.37 -22.37
N THR A 100 13.43 -4.50 -21.71
CA THR A 100 14.40 -3.38 -21.60
C THR A 100 14.82 -2.81 -22.96
N ALA A 101 14.86 -3.65 -24.00
CA ALA A 101 15.16 -3.20 -25.36
C ALA A 101 14.00 -2.40 -25.97
N ASP A 102 12.75 -2.75 -25.65
CA ASP A 102 11.57 -2.00 -26.10
C ASP A 102 11.53 -0.61 -25.47
N ASP A 103 11.77 -0.52 -24.15
CA ASP A 103 11.87 0.75 -23.44
C ASP A 103 12.92 1.66 -24.07
N ALA A 104 14.12 1.14 -24.34
CA ALA A 104 15.21 1.90 -24.94
C ALA A 104 14.88 2.35 -26.37
N ARG A 105 14.24 1.49 -27.18
CA ARG A 105 13.80 1.84 -28.53
C ARG A 105 12.76 2.95 -28.50
N LEU A 106 11.78 2.86 -27.62
CA LEU A 106 10.75 3.86 -27.45
C LEU A 106 11.34 5.19 -26.99
N LEU A 107 12.17 5.18 -25.95
CA LEU A 107 12.82 6.37 -25.41
C LEU A 107 13.59 7.12 -26.52
N ASN A 108 14.40 6.37 -27.28
CA ASN A 108 15.16 6.92 -28.40
C ASN A 108 14.26 7.45 -29.53
N ALA A 109 13.10 6.85 -29.77
CA ALA A 109 12.14 7.34 -30.76
C ALA A 109 11.50 8.66 -30.29
N VAL A 110 11.08 8.73 -29.02
CA VAL A 110 10.47 9.93 -28.42
C VAL A 110 11.46 11.09 -28.39
N THR A 111 12.70 10.87 -27.93
CA THR A 111 13.72 11.93 -27.88
C THR A 111 14.04 12.48 -29.27
N ARG A 112 14.03 11.63 -30.32
CA ARG A 112 14.27 12.06 -31.71
C ARG A 112 13.09 12.83 -32.30
N ALA A 113 11.86 12.37 -32.05
CA ALA A 113 10.66 13.02 -32.58
C ALA A 113 10.31 14.31 -31.82
N PHE A 114 10.59 14.35 -30.51
CA PHE A 114 10.22 15.44 -29.62
C PHE A 114 11.39 15.83 -28.70
N PRO A 115 12.39 16.57 -29.21
CA PRO A 115 13.58 16.94 -28.43
C PRO A 115 13.28 17.81 -27.19
N ALA A 116 12.14 18.51 -27.19
CA ALA A 116 11.68 19.33 -26.07
C ALA A 116 10.97 18.53 -24.97
N VAL A 117 10.74 17.22 -25.16
CA VAL A 117 10.09 16.36 -24.16
C VAL A 117 11.16 15.72 -23.28
N THR A 118 11.10 16.05 -21.98
CA THR A 118 11.91 15.37 -20.97
C THR A 118 11.25 14.06 -20.58
N THR A 119 11.91 12.95 -20.88
CA THR A 119 11.47 11.60 -20.54
C THR A 119 12.15 11.11 -19.27
N VAL A 120 11.38 10.58 -18.32
CA VAL A 120 11.90 10.05 -17.04
C VAL A 120 11.54 8.57 -16.92
N ARG A 121 12.56 7.71 -16.81
CA ARG A 121 12.38 6.27 -16.63
C ARG A 121 12.33 5.92 -15.14
N VAL A 122 11.18 5.40 -14.69
CA VAL A 122 10.96 5.07 -13.28
C VAL A 122 11.16 3.57 -12.98
N LYS A 123 11.14 2.72 -14.02
CA LYS A 123 11.26 1.25 -13.90
C LYS A 123 12.48 0.80 -13.09
N ASP A 124 13.66 1.37 -13.35
CA ASP A 124 14.91 0.93 -12.71
C ASP A 124 14.90 1.18 -11.19
N ALA A 125 14.33 2.31 -10.75
CA ALA A 125 14.16 2.61 -9.33
C ALA A 125 13.17 1.64 -8.67
N LEU A 126 12.06 1.33 -9.34
CA LEU A 126 11.07 0.37 -8.84
C LEU A 126 11.64 -1.04 -8.74
N ASP A 127 12.45 -1.47 -9.71
CA ASP A 127 13.11 -2.77 -9.68
C ASP A 127 14.10 -2.88 -8.52
N ILE A 128 14.74 -1.78 -8.11
CA ILE A 128 15.59 -1.75 -6.91
C ILE A 128 14.74 -1.89 -5.66
N VAL A 129 13.66 -1.11 -5.52
CA VAL A 129 12.76 -1.19 -4.36
C VAL A 129 12.16 -2.58 -4.22
N ASN A 130 11.67 -3.17 -5.32
CA ASN A 130 11.11 -4.52 -5.32
C ASN A 130 12.13 -5.57 -4.89
N ARG A 131 13.39 -5.43 -5.32
CA ARG A 131 14.47 -6.32 -4.87
C ARG A 131 14.75 -6.20 -3.37
N LEU A 132 14.77 -4.98 -2.83
CA LEU A 132 14.96 -4.76 -1.39
C LEU A 132 13.81 -5.38 -0.58
N VAL A 133 12.56 -5.14 -0.99
CA VAL A 133 11.37 -5.72 -0.34
C VAL A 133 11.41 -7.25 -0.40
N ALA A 134 11.79 -7.83 -1.54
CA ALA A 134 11.94 -9.28 -1.67
C ALA A 134 13.02 -9.84 -0.74
N GLN A 135 14.18 -9.18 -0.65
CA GLN A 135 15.27 -9.57 0.25
C GLN A 135 14.83 -9.51 1.72
N LEU A 136 14.12 -8.46 2.13
CA LEU A 136 13.55 -8.35 3.47
C LEU A 136 12.56 -9.47 3.75
N GLY A 137 11.68 -9.78 2.80
CA GLY A 137 10.75 -10.90 2.90
C GLY A 137 11.47 -12.25 3.10
N THR A 138 12.55 -12.49 2.35
CA THR A 138 13.37 -13.70 2.52
C THR A 138 14.07 -13.73 3.87
N ALA A 139 14.63 -12.60 4.33
CA ALA A 139 15.30 -12.51 5.63
C ALA A 139 14.33 -12.79 6.79
N ILE A 140 13.14 -12.19 6.77
CA ILE A 140 12.09 -12.42 7.78
C ILE A 140 11.66 -13.88 7.78
N ARG A 141 11.46 -14.49 6.61
CA ARG A 141 11.11 -15.92 6.50
C ARG A 141 12.21 -16.83 7.04
N ALA A 142 13.48 -16.52 6.78
CA ALA A 142 14.60 -17.27 7.31
C ALA A 142 14.67 -17.17 8.85
N ALA A 143 14.53 -15.96 9.40
CA ALA A 143 14.50 -15.73 10.84
C ALA A 143 13.32 -16.46 11.52
N ALA A 144 12.13 -16.40 10.93
CA ALA A 144 10.96 -17.14 11.39
C ALA A 144 11.19 -18.66 11.36
N GLY A 145 11.85 -19.18 10.31
CA GLY A 145 12.23 -20.59 10.22
C GLY A 145 13.15 -21.03 11.36
N VAL A 146 14.19 -20.24 11.67
CA VAL A 146 15.10 -20.51 12.80
C VAL A 146 14.34 -20.48 14.13
N ALA A 147 13.47 -19.48 14.33
CA ALA A 147 12.66 -19.37 15.53
C ALA A 147 11.71 -20.57 15.72
N LEU A 148 11.08 -21.04 14.64
CA LEU A 148 10.23 -22.23 14.67
C LEU A 148 11.02 -23.49 15.05
N ILE A 149 12.22 -23.69 14.48
CA ILE A 149 13.09 -24.81 14.84
C ILE A 149 13.47 -24.74 16.32
N ALA A 150 13.87 -23.56 16.80
CA ALA A 150 14.21 -23.35 18.21
C ALA A 150 13.01 -23.67 19.13
N SER A 151 11.81 -23.20 18.78
CA SER A 151 10.59 -23.49 19.54
C SER A 151 10.28 -24.99 19.63
N VAL A 152 10.43 -25.73 18.52
CA VAL A 152 10.24 -27.19 18.51
C VAL A 152 11.28 -27.89 19.39
N LEU A 153 12.54 -27.46 19.35
CA LEU A 153 13.61 -28.03 20.18
C LEU A 153 13.38 -27.74 21.66
N VAL A 154 12.98 -26.52 22.02
CA VAL A 154 12.66 -26.13 23.39
C VAL A 154 11.47 -26.93 23.92
N LEU A 155 10.40 -27.06 23.13
CA LEU A 155 9.23 -27.86 23.51
C LEU A 155 9.61 -29.35 23.71
N SER A 156 10.42 -29.90 22.81
CA SER A 156 10.94 -31.27 22.92
C SER A 156 11.77 -31.45 24.19
N GLY A 157 12.63 -30.49 24.52
CA GLY A 157 13.42 -30.49 25.76
C GLY A 157 12.57 -30.41 27.02
N ALA A 158 11.55 -29.55 27.03
CA ALA A 158 10.61 -29.42 28.14
C ALA A 158 9.84 -30.73 28.39
N LEU A 159 9.35 -31.37 27.32
CA LEU A 159 8.70 -32.68 27.41
C LEU A 159 9.65 -33.78 27.92
N ALA A 160 10.89 -33.81 27.43
CA ALA A 160 11.89 -34.77 27.87
C ALA A 160 12.23 -34.63 29.36
N ALA A 161 12.33 -33.39 29.87
CA ALA A 161 12.59 -33.12 31.29
C ALA A 161 11.44 -33.62 32.21
N GLY A 162 10.18 -33.50 31.77
CA GLY A 162 9.01 -33.94 32.52
C GLY A 162 8.76 -35.46 32.51
N ASN A 163 9.45 -36.21 31.65
CA ASN A 163 9.14 -37.63 31.40
C ASN A 163 9.35 -38.53 32.63
N ARG A 164 10.36 -38.25 33.48
CA ARG A 164 10.63 -39.06 34.68
C ARG A 164 9.50 -39.01 35.70
N ALA A 165 8.95 -37.82 35.95
CA ALA A 165 7.80 -37.65 36.84
C ALA A 165 6.55 -38.33 36.27
N ARG A 166 6.29 -38.17 34.96
CA ARG A 166 5.14 -38.80 34.30
C ARG A 166 5.23 -40.33 34.26
N ILE A 167 6.42 -40.91 34.11
CA ILE A 167 6.62 -42.36 34.21
C ILE A 167 6.30 -42.85 35.62
N HIS A 168 6.76 -42.14 36.66
CA HIS A 168 6.44 -42.50 38.04
C HIS A 168 4.93 -42.52 38.27
N ASP A 169 4.22 -41.46 37.89
CA ASP A 169 2.76 -41.36 38.06
C ASP A 169 2.02 -42.43 37.24
N ALA A 170 2.49 -42.71 36.01
CA ALA A 170 1.94 -43.77 35.19
C ALA A 170 2.14 -45.16 35.80
N VAL A 171 3.29 -45.43 36.43
CA VAL A 171 3.55 -46.70 37.12
C VAL A 171 2.62 -46.85 38.33
N VAL A 172 2.48 -45.82 39.16
CA VAL A 172 1.56 -45.84 40.32
C VAL A 172 0.12 -46.10 39.87
N LEU A 173 -0.38 -45.37 38.86
CA LEU A 173 -1.73 -45.58 38.34
C LEU A 173 -1.92 -46.97 37.72
N LYS A 174 -0.89 -47.53 37.07
CA LYS A 174 -0.93 -48.88 36.51
C LYS A 174 -0.95 -49.96 37.59
N THR A 175 -0.28 -49.75 38.73
CA THR A 175 -0.41 -50.64 39.90
C THR A 175 -1.80 -50.59 40.52
N LEU A 176 -2.51 -49.47 40.39
CA LEU A 176 -3.91 -49.31 40.81
C LEU A 176 -4.93 -49.81 39.75
N GLY A 177 -4.47 -50.39 38.64
CA GLY A 177 -5.33 -51.02 37.62
C GLY A 177 -5.65 -50.15 36.40
N ALA A 178 -5.03 -48.97 36.24
CA ALA A 178 -5.26 -48.13 35.07
C ALA A 178 -4.73 -48.79 33.77
N THR A 179 -5.58 -48.81 32.73
CA THR A 179 -5.20 -49.35 31.42
C THR A 179 -4.42 -48.32 30.58
N ARG A 180 -3.66 -48.78 29.58
CA ARG A 180 -2.88 -47.91 28.68
C ARG A 180 -3.75 -46.84 27.98
N ARG A 181 -5.00 -47.18 27.64
CA ARG A 181 -5.95 -46.25 27.03
C ARG A 181 -6.38 -45.14 28.00
N THR A 182 -6.63 -45.49 29.26
CA THR A 182 -7.00 -44.53 30.30
C THR A 182 -5.89 -43.51 30.56
N LEU A 183 -4.63 -43.97 30.63
CA LEU A 183 -3.46 -43.09 30.82
C LEU A 183 -3.25 -42.11 29.67
N ILE A 184 -3.37 -42.57 28.41
CA ILE A 184 -3.24 -41.69 27.24
C ILE A 184 -4.36 -40.65 27.23
N ALA A 185 -5.60 -41.05 27.52
CA ALA A 185 -6.74 -40.14 27.56
C ALA A 185 -6.60 -39.07 28.65
N ALA A 186 -6.20 -39.46 29.86
CA ALA A 186 -6.04 -38.54 30.99
C ALA A 186 -4.97 -37.47 30.72
N PHE A 187 -3.77 -37.86 30.27
CA PHE A 187 -2.71 -36.90 29.95
C PHE A 187 -3.04 -36.04 28.73
N SER A 188 -3.66 -36.62 27.69
CA SER A 188 -4.09 -35.82 26.53
C SER A 188 -5.11 -34.75 26.93
N LEU A 189 -6.06 -35.09 27.81
CA LEU A 189 -7.04 -34.15 28.33
C LEU A 189 -6.37 -33.04 29.16
N GLU A 190 -5.42 -33.39 30.03
CA GLU A 190 -4.65 -32.44 30.83
C GLU A 190 -3.92 -31.43 29.92
N TYR A 191 -3.21 -31.90 28.89
CA TYR A 191 -2.51 -31.03 27.95
C TYR A 191 -3.45 -30.18 27.08
N VAL A 192 -4.61 -30.71 26.69
CA VAL A 192 -5.63 -29.93 25.96
C VAL A 192 -6.21 -28.82 26.84
N LEU A 193 -6.48 -29.09 28.13
CA LEU A 193 -6.99 -28.09 29.06
C LEU A 193 -5.95 -27.01 29.37
N ILE A 194 -4.68 -27.38 29.55
CA ILE A 194 -3.59 -26.40 29.75
C ILE A 194 -3.35 -25.57 28.47
N GLY A 195 -3.49 -26.17 27.28
CA GLY A 195 -3.30 -25.46 26.01
C GLY A 195 -4.47 -24.58 25.56
N LEU A 196 -5.67 -24.78 26.11
CA LEU A 196 -6.85 -23.95 25.85
C LEU A 196 -6.97 -22.73 26.78
N ALA A 197 -6.25 -22.74 27.91
CA ALA A 197 -6.20 -21.66 28.90
C ALA A 197 -5.07 -20.67 28.58
#